data_AF-S4RTD6-F1
#
_entry.id   AF-S4RTD6-F1
#
_cell.length_a   1.000
_cell.length_b   1.000
_cell.length_c   1.000
_cell.angle_alpha   90.00
_cell.angle_beta   90.00
_cell.angle_gamma   90.00
#
_symmetry.space_group_name_H-M   'P 1'
#
loop_
_entity.id
_entity.type
_entity.pdbx_description
1 polymer ?
#
loop_
_entity_poly.entity_id
_entity_poly.type
_entity_poly.pdbx_seq_one_letter_code
_entity_poly.pdbx_strand_id
1 'polypeptide(L)'
;FPQDLLNEVLSPPFSNLLEQRTKEEMRSDLYTLDASVGLECPGYAGNRLDRVTRQEMWHMMQNKLTMAALTRPEVSKALEALAVVLGGSQLAQAHAVLPHSRSYDIEVHFDERGRPVPFVAKDVDVEPPQRFETQPKEVEIADELISKLFRGRSAGASRGDPNVRSQKSPLVESLTRAAGRVPLTASLVQALTNRELPESGRSPDSVCVNERATSQYHQQQGPVRKVAMQVTNHNNYLYRMQRHTGLQAMKRRQLLLSGYTVVEIPYWDWMPMLNEPLKNRVAYIERKLNFCRV
;
A
#
# COMPACT_ATOMS: atom_id res chain seq x y z
N PHE A 1 -6.50 3.98 20.30
CA PHE A 1 -5.09 4.41 20.32
C PHE A 1 -4.78 5.04 21.67
N PRO A 2 -4.02 4.38 22.57
CA PRO A 2 -3.64 4.94 23.87
C PRO A 2 -2.70 6.14 23.68
N GLN A 3 -3.08 7.31 24.21
CA GLN A 3 -2.36 8.57 23.94
C GLN A 3 -0.96 8.62 24.55
N ASP A 4 -0.80 8.01 25.73
CA ASP A 4 0.48 7.84 26.42
C ASP A 4 1.48 7.07 25.56
N LEU A 5 1.07 5.92 25.01
CA LEU A 5 1.92 5.11 24.13
C LEU A 5 2.20 5.79 22.79
N LEU A 6 1.20 6.50 22.23
CA LEU A 6 1.41 7.27 21.00
C LEU A 6 2.46 8.36 21.20
N ASN A 7 2.38 9.11 22.30
CA ASN A 7 3.32 10.17 22.59
C ASN A 7 4.74 9.64 22.74
N GLU A 8 4.92 8.48 23.38
CA GLU A 8 6.23 7.86 23.52
C GLU A 8 6.79 7.37 22.17
N VAL A 9 6.00 6.60 21.42
CA VAL A 9 6.45 5.93 20.19
C VAL A 9 6.64 6.92 19.03
N LEU A 10 5.86 7.99 18.96
CA LEU A 10 6.01 9.05 17.95
C LEU A 10 6.92 10.18 18.42
N SER A 11 7.59 10.03 19.57
CA SER A 11 8.50 11.05 20.08
C SER A 11 9.76 11.21 19.21
N PRO A 12 10.39 12.40 19.19
CA PRO A 12 11.67 12.59 18.51
C PRO A 12 12.78 11.66 19.03
N PRO A 13 12.94 11.40 20.35
CA PRO A 13 13.90 10.42 20.84
C PRO A 13 13.68 9.02 20.25
N PHE A 14 12.44 8.55 20.19
CA PHE A 14 12.14 7.23 19.63
C PHE A 14 12.40 7.18 18.12
N SER A 15 12.06 8.23 17.39
CA SER A 15 12.32 8.33 15.94
C SER A 15 13.82 8.30 15.64
N ASN A 16 14.64 9.01 16.42
CA ASN A 16 16.11 9.00 16.31
C ASN A 16 16.71 7.62 16.62
N LEU A 17 16.16 6.90 17.60
CA LEU A 17 16.59 5.52 17.89
C LEU A 17 16.34 4.60 16.69
N LEU A 18 15.22 4.78 15.99
CA LEU A 18 14.91 3.98 14.80
C LEU A 18 15.86 4.26 13.64
N GLU A 19 16.24 5.52 13.42
CA GLU A 19 17.20 5.90 12.37
C GLU A 19 18.56 5.21 12.54
N GLN A 20 19.00 5.04 13.78
CA GLN A 20 20.34 4.53 14.08
C GLN A 20 20.42 3.00 14.13
N ARG A 21 19.29 2.31 14.38
CA ARG A 21 19.32 0.91 14.85
C ARG A 21 18.41 -0.04 14.09
N THR A 22 17.49 0.44 13.23
CA THR A 22 16.34 -0.39 12.82
C THR A 22 16.21 -0.67 11.33
N LYS A 23 15.54 -1.79 11.05
CA LYS A 23 15.19 -2.25 9.71
C LYS A 23 14.10 -1.37 9.11
N GLU A 24 14.09 -1.29 7.78
CA GLU A 24 13.09 -0.56 6.98
C GLU A 24 11.62 -0.93 7.33
N GLU A 25 11.38 -2.17 7.79
CA GLU A 25 10.06 -2.63 8.23
C GLU A 25 9.52 -1.84 9.44
N MET A 26 10.35 -1.55 10.44
CA MET A 26 9.94 -0.78 11.62
C MET A 26 9.62 0.68 11.25
N ARG A 27 10.41 1.26 10.34
CA ARG A 27 10.13 2.58 9.75
C ARG A 27 8.77 2.60 9.06
N SER A 28 8.45 1.54 8.34
CA SER A 28 7.16 1.39 7.67
C SER A 28 6.00 1.26 8.66
N ASP A 29 6.19 0.49 9.74
CA ASP A 29 5.21 0.31 10.82
C ASP A 29 4.95 1.63 11.55
N LEU A 30 6.00 2.41 11.85
CA LEU A 30 5.86 3.70 12.49
C LEU A 30 5.13 4.71 11.59
N TYR A 31 5.45 4.73 10.30
CA TYR A 31 4.72 5.54 9.33
C TYR A 31 3.25 5.12 9.21
N THR A 32 2.97 3.81 9.28
CA THR A 32 1.61 3.28 9.29
C THR A 32 0.84 3.74 10.52
N LEU A 33 1.48 3.73 11.69
CA LEU A 33 0.91 4.22 12.92
C LEU A 33 0.59 5.72 12.83
N ASP A 34 1.57 6.55 12.45
CA ASP A 34 1.39 8.01 12.33
C ASP A 34 0.26 8.39 11.38
N ALA A 35 0.25 7.80 10.18
CA ALA A 35 -0.79 8.06 9.18
C ALA A 35 -2.17 7.60 9.66
N SER A 36 -2.25 6.45 10.35
CA SER A 36 -3.50 5.95 10.93
C SER A 36 -4.02 6.85 12.05
N VAL A 37 -3.14 7.37 12.91
CA VAL A 37 -3.51 8.35 13.95
C VAL A 37 -4.07 9.62 13.32
N GLY A 38 -3.42 10.11 12.25
CA GLY A 38 -3.90 11.29 11.53
C GLY A 38 -5.31 11.15 10.94
N LEU A 39 -5.71 9.94 10.54
CA LEU A 39 -7.03 9.68 9.96
C LEU A 39 -8.08 9.27 11.00
N GLU A 40 -7.70 8.45 11.98
CA GLU A 40 -8.65 7.83 12.92
C GLU A 40 -8.77 8.57 14.25
N CYS A 41 -7.84 9.48 14.57
CA CYS A 41 -7.81 10.23 15.83
C CYS A 41 -7.71 11.74 15.58
N PRO A 42 -8.74 12.39 15.01
CA PRO A 42 -8.68 13.82 14.67
C PRO A 42 -8.45 14.73 15.88
N GLY A 43 -8.78 14.30 17.10
CA GLY A 43 -8.52 15.03 18.34
C GLY A 43 -7.16 14.80 18.99
N TYR A 44 -6.26 14.01 18.38
CA TYR A 44 -4.94 13.75 18.94
C TYR A 44 -3.97 14.90 18.62
N ALA A 45 -3.54 15.61 19.66
CA ALA A 45 -2.61 16.75 19.58
C ALA A 45 -1.19 16.44 20.08
N GLY A 46 -0.87 15.14 20.22
CA GLY A 46 0.42 14.68 20.73
C GLY A 46 1.53 14.61 19.68
N ASN A 47 2.60 13.88 19.99
CA ASN A 47 3.75 13.73 19.09
C ASN A 47 3.36 13.06 17.76
N ARG A 48 3.95 13.56 16.67
CA ARG A 48 3.76 13.11 15.29
C ARG A 48 5.11 13.03 14.58
N LEU A 49 5.18 12.22 13.53
CA LEU A 49 6.35 12.23 12.65
C LEU A 49 6.49 13.59 11.97
N ASP A 50 7.72 14.08 11.86
CA ASP A 50 8.00 15.33 11.19
C ASP A 50 7.61 15.24 9.70
N ARG A 51 7.44 16.41 9.08
CA ARG A 51 6.94 16.49 7.70
C ARG A 51 7.90 15.85 6.70
N VAL A 52 9.21 15.98 6.90
CA VAL A 52 10.22 15.46 5.97
C VAL A 52 10.20 13.94 6.00
N THR A 53 10.26 13.34 7.19
CA THR A 53 10.18 11.88 7.35
C THR A 53 8.90 11.31 6.76
N ARG A 54 7.74 11.94 7.01
CA ARG A 54 6.46 11.49 6.41
C ARG A 54 6.50 11.51 4.89
N GLN A 55 7.09 12.54 4.31
CA GLN A 55 7.16 12.72 2.86
C GLN A 55 8.13 11.73 2.21
N GLU A 56 9.27 11.48 2.82
CA GLU A 56 10.22 10.45 2.38
C GLU A 56 9.59 9.05 2.40
N MET A 57 8.92 8.69 3.49
CA MET A 57 8.22 7.39 3.60
C MET A 57 7.12 7.26 2.57
N TRP A 58 6.33 8.33 2.36
CA TRP A 58 5.30 8.38 1.34
C TRP A 58 5.88 8.05 -0.04
N HIS A 59 6.94 8.76 -0.46
CA HIS A 59 7.56 8.56 -1.77
C HIS A 59 8.15 7.17 -1.93
N MET A 60 8.85 6.68 -0.89
CA MET A 60 9.43 5.34 -0.89
C MET A 60 8.36 4.25 -1.06
N MET A 61 7.25 4.34 -0.30
CA MET A 61 6.15 3.36 -0.40
C MET A 61 5.41 3.47 -1.74
N GLN A 62 5.12 4.68 -2.21
CA GLN A 62 4.37 4.89 -3.44
C GLN A 62 5.08 4.31 -4.65
N ASN A 63 6.40 4.52 -4.76
CA ASN A 63 7.20 4.02 -5.88
C ASN A 63 7.27 2.49 -5.88
N LYS A 64 7.54 1.88 -4.71
CA LYS A 64 7.58 0.42 -4.57
C LYS A 64 6.25 -0.25 -4.94
N LEU A 65 5.13 0.32 -4.48
CA LEU A 65 3.81 -0.26 -4.67
C LEU A 65 3.29 -0.10 -6.10
N THR A 66 3.50 1.06 -6.72
CA THR A 66 3.02 1.32 -8.09
C THR A 66 3.68 0.37 -9.09
N MET A 67 5.00 0.17 -8.97
CA MET A 67 5.73 -0.78 -9.83
C MET A 67 5.27 -2.23 -9.60
N ALA A 68 5.05 -2.63 -8.35
CA ALA A 68 4.57 -3.97 -8.04
C ALA A 68 3.11 -4.21 -8.45
N ALA A 69 2.27 -3.17 -8.51
CA ALA A 69 0.87 -3.32 -8.90
C ALA A 69 0.73 -3.67 -10.39
N LEU A 70 1.48 -2.97 -11.26
CA LEU A 70 1.39 -3.15 -12.71
C LEU A 70 1.92 -4.50 -13.19
N THR A 71 2.78 -5.16 -12.42
CA THR A 71 3.32 -6.49 -12.75
C THR A 71 2.35 -7.62 -12.43
N ARG A 72 1.31 -7.38 -11.61
CA ARG A 72 0.38 -8.41 -11.16
C ARG A 72 -0.75 -8.62 -12.18
N PRO A 73 -0.95 -9.84 -12.70
CA PRO A 73 -1.97 -10.11 -13.71
C PRO A 73 -3.39 -9.84 -13.20
N GLU A 74 -3.63 -9.99 -11.89
CA GLU A 74 -4.92 -9.69 -11.29
C GLU A 74 -5.29 -8.21 -11.41
N VAL A 75 -4.29 -7.34 -11.35
CA VAL A 75 -4.46 -5.88 -11.42
C VAL A 75 -4.53 -5.42 -12.86
N SER A 76 -3.58 -5.87 -13.70
CA SER A 76 -3.54 -5.46 -15.10
C SER A 76 -4.80 -5.90 -15.86
N LYS A 77 -5.30 -7.11 -15.60
CA LYS A 77 -6.57 -7.58 -16.19
C LYS A 77 -7.80 -6.83 -15.66
N ALA A 78 -7.76 -6.36 -14.42
CA ALA A 78 -8.84 -5.55 -13.85
C ALA A 78 -8.84 -4.14 -14.46
N LEU A 79 -7.66 -3.53 -14.63
CA LEU A 79 -7.48 -2.27 -15.35
C LEU A 79 -7.93 -2.36 -16.81
N GLU A 80 -7.57 -3.44 -17.51
CA GLU A 80 -8.01 -3.69 -18.89
C GLU A 80 -9.54 -3.74 -18.99
N ALA A 81 -10.19 -4.51 -18.12
CA ALA A 81 -11.64 -4.60 -18.07
C ALA A 81 -12.30 -3.27 -17.68
N LEU A 82 -11.74 -2.54 -16.70
CA LEU A 82 -12.22 -1.21 -16.30
C LEU A 82 -12.09 -0.20 -17.44
N ALA A 83 -11.00 -0.21 -18.21
CA ALA A 83 -10.83 0.70 -19.33
C ALA A 83 -11.96 0.54 -20.36
N VAL A 84 -12.41 -0.70 -20.61
CA VAL A 84 -13.57 -0.96 -21.48
C VAL A 84 -14.87 -0.48 -20.83
N VAL A 85 -15.10 -0.77 -19.55
CA VAL A 85 -16.32 -0.34 -18.81
C VAL A 85 -16.45 1.18 -18.75
N LEU A 86 -15.34 1.88 -18.54
CA LEU A 86 -15.31 3.33 -18.37
C LEU A 86 -15.19 4.09 -19.70
N GLY A 87 -14.75 3.41 -20.78
CA GLY A 87 -14.55 4.01 -22.10
C GLY A 87 -13.18 4.66 -22.29
N GLY A 88 -12.17 4.28 -21.49
CA GLY A 88 -10.81 4.80 -21.59
C GLY A 88 -9.92 4.38 -20.42
N SER A 89 -8.62 4.16 -20.68
CA SER A 89 -7.62 3.78 -19.67
C SER A 89 -7.23 4.94 -18.73
N GLN A 90 -7.38 6.18 -19.18
CA GLN A 90 -7.13 7.40 -18.40
C GLN A 90 -8.13 7.62 -17.26
N LEU A 91 -9.20 6.81 -17.21
CA LEU A 91 -10.31 6.94 -16.24
C LEU A 91 -10.12 6.06 -15.00
N ALA A 92 -9.06 5.23 -14.97
CA ALA A 92 -8.72 4.38 -13.84
C ALA A 92 -7.21 4.36 -13.60
N GLN A 93 -6.78 4.47 -12.34
CA GLN A 93 -5.36 4.46 -11.99
C GLN A 93 -5.08 3.46 -10.87
N ALA A 94 -4.16 2.52 -11.10
CA ALA A 94 -3.64 1.66 -10.05
C ALA A 94 -2.49 2.36 -9.31
N HIS A 95 -2.68 2.59 -8.01
CA HIS A 95 -1.67 3.18 -7.12
C HIS A 95 -2.06 2.97 -5.67
N ALA A 96 -1.20 3.30 -4.71
CA ALA A 96 -1.58 3.25 -3.31
C ALA A 96 -2.31 4.54 -2.92
N VAL A 97 -3.64 4.48 -2.81
CA VAL A 97 -4.47 5.61 -2.34
C VAL A 97 -4.10 5.97 -0.89
N LEU A 98 -3.82 4.95 -0.09
CA LEU A 98 -3.26 5.06 1.26
C LEU A 98 -1.89 4.37 1.28
N PRO A 99 -0.77 5.05 0.97
CA PRO A 99 0.56 4.43 0.87
C PRO A 99 0.99 3.71 2.13
N HIS A 100 0.61 4.23 3.29
CA HIS A 100 0.88 3.61 4.59
C HIS A 100 0.17 2.26 4.79
N SER A 101 -0.85 1.94 3.99
CA SER A 101 -1.50 0.62 3.98
C SER A 101 -0.73 -0.45 3.20
N ARG A 102 0.39 -0.08 2.56
CA ARG A 102 1.30 -0.99 1.81
C ARG A 102 0.62 -1.87 0.78
N SER A 103 -0.44 -1.35 0.17
CA SER A 103 -1.19 -2.05 -0.86
C SER A 103 -1.76 -1.04 -1.85
N TYR A 104 -1.91 -1.47 -3.09
CA TYR A 104 -2.52 -0.67 -4.15
C TYR A 104 -4.04 -0.80 -4.12
N ASP A 105 -4.70 0.16 -4.75
CA ASP A 105 -6.10 0.14 -5.14
C ASP A 105 -6.17 0.58 -6.61
N ILE A 106 -7.28 0.31 -7.29
CA ILE A 106 -7.60 0.96 -8.55
C ILE A 106 -8.56 2.10 -8.25
N GLU A 107 -8.10 3.33 -8.42
CA GLU A 107 -8.88 4.52 -8.18
C GLU A 107 -9.68 4.90 -9.44
N VAL A 108 -10.94 5.29 -9.25
CA VAL A 108 -11.84 5.79 -10.30
C VAL A 108 -12.60 7.00 -9.77
N HIS A 109 -12.74 8.05 -10.57
CA HIS A 109 -13.47 9.26 -10.21
C HIS A 109 -14.74 9.41 -11.05
N PHE A 110 -15.81 9.91 -10.41
CA PHE A 110 -17.07 10.23 -11.08
C PHE A 110 -17.50 11.66 -10.80
N ASP A 111 -18.01 12.35 -11.81
CA ASP A 111 -18.66 13.66 -11.64
C ASP A 111 -20.05 13.51 -10.97
N GLU A 112 -20.69 14.64 -10.67
CA GLU A 112 -22.05 14.68 -10.10
C GLU A 112 -23.10 13.96 -10.96
N ARG A 113 -22.86 13.85 -12.28
CA ARG A 113 -23.75 13.16 -13.23
C ARG A 113 -23.43 11.67 -13.33
N GLY A 114 -22.48 11.17 -12.53
CA GLY A 114 -22.05 9.77 -12.51
C GLY A 114 -21.16 9.39 -13.69
N ARG A 115 -20.64 10.34 -14.46
CA ARG A 115 -19.74 10.10 -15.59
C ARG A 115 -18.30 10.00 -15.09
N PRO A 116 -17.49 9.09 -15.65
CA PRO A 116 -16.11 8.93 -15.23
C PRO A 116 -15.27 10.16 -15.59
N VAL A 117 -14.38 10.56 -14.68
CA VAL A 117 -13.48 11.71 -14.83
C VAL A 117 -12.05 11.18 -15.05
N PRO A 118 -11.32 11.69 -16.05
CA PRO A 118 -9.94 11.28 -16.27
C PRO A 118 -9.03 11.78 -15.16
N PHE A 119 -8.10 10.92 -14.75
CA PHE A 119 -6.90 11.36 -14.07
C PHE A 119 -6.13 12.19 -15.09
N VAL A 120 -5.89 13.48 -14.80
CA VAL A 120 -5.09 14.35 -15.65
C VAL A 120 -3.87 13.54 -16.06
N ALA A 121 -3.71 13.32 -17.38
CA ALA A 121 -2.52 12.67 -17.87
C ALA A 121 -1.37 13.44 -17.26
N LYS A 122 -0.51 12.76 -16.49
CA LYS A 122 0.86 13.25 -16.46
C LYS A 122 1.21 13.34 -17.93
N ASP A 123 1.50 14.54 -18.42
CA ASP A 123 2.21 14.71 -19.67
C ASP A 123 3.48 13.88 -19.50
N VAL A 124 3.37 12.59 -19.81
CA VAL A 124 4.46 11.87 -20.38
C VAL A 124 4.47 12.48 -21.75
N ASP A 125 5.31 13.49 -21.92
CA ASP A 125 5.92 13.77 -23.19
C ASP A 125 6.49 12.43 -23.65
N VAL A 126 5.65 11.64 -24.32
CA VAL A 126 6.12 10.65 -25.26
C VAL A 126 6.57 11.54 -26.40
N GLU A 127 7.80 12.05 -26.28
CA GLU A 127 8.56 12.34 -27.49
C GLU A 127 8.41 11.09 -28.37
N PRO A 128 7.94 11.25 -29.62
CA PRO A 128 7.88 10.12 -30.54
C PRO A 128 9.27 9.49 -30.52
N PRO A 129 9.39 8.14 -30.46
CA PRO A 129 10.67 7.49 -30.33
C PRO A 129 11.56 8.04 -31.44
N GLN A 130 12.56 8.84 -31.06
CA GLN A 130 13.61 9.25 -31.96
C GLN A 130 14.15 7.93 -32.50
N ARG A 131 14.03 7.74 -33.82
CA ARG A 131 14.73 6.67 -34.51
C ARG A 131 16.20 6.92 -34.26
N PHE A 132 16.73 6.27 -33.24
CA PHE A 132 18.17 6.11 -33.10
C PHE A 132 18.57 5.21 -34.25
N GLU A 133 19.00 5.83 -35.34
CA GLU A 133 19.86 5.17 -36.31
C GLU A 133 21.08 4.68 -35.54
N THR A 134 21.08 3.38 -35.25
CA THR A 134 22.20 2.69 -34.63
C THR A 134 23.36 2.73 -35.61
N GLN A 135 24.25 3.70 -35.46
CA GLN A 135 25.63 3.53 -35.92
C GLN A 135 26.36 2.64 -34.91
N PRO A 136 26.95 1.52 -35.35
CA PRO A 136 27.68 0.64 -34.46
C PRO A 136 28.99 1.33 -34.05
N LYS A 137 29.07 1.79 -32.80
CA LYS A 137 30.35 2.05 -32.14
C LYS A 137 30.71 0.81 -31.35
N GLU A 138 31.64 0.05 -31.92
CA GLU A 138 32.34 -1.04 -31.28
C GLU A 138 33.11 -0.47 -30.07
N VAL A 139 32.71 -0.87 -28.86
CA VAL A 139 33.45 -0.56 -27.63
C VAL A 139 34.23 -1.82 -27.29
N GLU A 140 35.54 -1.80 -27.51
CA GLU A 140 36.43 -2.88 -27.09
C GLU A 140 36.42 -2.98 -25.57
N ILE A 141 35.85 -4.06 -25.06
CA ILE A 141 35.88 -4.43 -23.65
C ILE A 141 37.24 -5.08 -23.39
N ALA A 142 38.14 -4.38 -22.68
CA ALA A 142 39.44 -4.92 -22.34
C ALA A 142 39.36 -6.12 -21.38
N ASP A 143 40.08 -7.19 -21.71
CA ASP A 143 40.12 -8.48 -20.97
C ASP A 143 40.52 -8.36 -19.48
N GLU A 144 41.11 -7.25 -19.05
CA GLU A 144 41.42 -6.99 -17.65
C GLU A 144 40.18 -6.86 -16.75
N LEU A 145 39.07 -6.31 -17.28
CA LEU A 145 37.82 -6.14 -16.54
C LEU A 145 37.14 -7.50 -16.30
N ILE A 146 37.18 -8.38 -17.30
CA ILE A 146 36.68 -9.75 -17.24
C ILE A 146 37.52 -10.55 -16.23
N SER A 147 38.84 -10.41 -16.28
CA SER A 147 39.78 -11.09 -15.39
C SER A 147 39.61 -10.73 -13.90
N LYS A 148 39.17 -9.51 -13.59
CA LYS A 148 38.90 -9.04 -12.22
C LYS A 148 37.56 -9.55 -11.67
N LEU A 149 36.58 -9.81 -12.53
CA LEU A 149 35.26 -10.35 -12.15
C LEU A 149 35.33 -11.83 -11.74
N PHE A 150 36.25 -12.61 -12.31
CA PHE A 150 36.35 -14.07 -12.05
C PHE A 150 37.35 -14.49 -10.97
N ARG A 151 38.04 -13.57 -10.28
CA ARG A 151 39.02 -13.90 -9.20
C ARG A 151 38.51 -13.66 -7.77
N GLY A 152 37.23 -13.86 -7.52
CA GLY A 152 36.63 -13.80 -6.18
C GLY A 152 36.06 -15.15 -5.72
N ARG A 153 36.88 -15.95 -5.02
CA ARG A 153 36.54 -17.14 -4.21
C ARG A 153 36.35 -18.50 -4.90
N SER A 154 37.44 -19.27 -4.94
CA SER A 154 37.57 -20.72 -4.64
C SER A 154 39.08 -21.01 -4.67
N ALA A 155 39.77 -21.74 -3.80
CA ALA A 155 39.39 -22.76 -2.83
C ALA A 155 40.50 -22.88 -1.75
N GLY A 156 40.16 -23.47 -0.62
CA GLY A 156 41.10 -24.10 0.30
C GLY A 156 40.45 -25.33 0.90
N ALA A 157 40.61 -26.49 0.25
CA ALA A 157 40.36 -27.82 0.81
C ALA A 157 41.63 -28.25 1.58
N SER A 158 41.56 -28.96 2.71
CA SER A 158 41.45 -30.42 2.76
C SER A 158 41.36 -30.91 4.24
N ARG A 159 40.40 -31.80 4.55
CA ARG A 159 40.49 -33.24 4.92
C ARG A 159 40.87 -33.59 6.37
N GLY A 160 39.98 -34.34 7.03
CA GLY A 160 40.23 -35.20 8.20
C GLY A 160 38.93 -35.70 8.88
N ASP A 161 38.59 -36.98 8.69
CA ASP A 161 37.57 -37.77 9.43
C ASP A 161 38.16 -38.33 10.76
N PRO A 162 37.43 -39.04 11.66
CA PRO A 162 36.00 -39.08 12.00
C PRO A 162 35.74 -38.99 13.54
N ASN A 163 34.46 -39.01 13.95
CA ASN A 163 33.92 -39.28 15.31
C ASN A 163 33.92 -38.13 16.34
N VAL A 164 32.74 -37.65 16.76
CA VAL A 164 32.32 -37.40 18.17
C VAL A 164 30.83 -36.97 18.23
N ARG A 165 30.10 -37.78 18.99
CA ARG A 165 28.83 -37.64 19.72
C ARG A 165 28.27 -36.22 19.99
N SER A 166 26.97 -36.08 19.67
CA SER A 166 25.87 -35.40 20.39
C SER A 166 26.19 -34.21 21.32
N GLN A 167 25.60 -33.03 21.02
CA GLN A 167 25.10 -32.10 22.05
C GLN A 167 24.00 -31.18 21.48
N LYS A 168 22.82 -31.22 22.12
CA LYS A 168 21.68 -30.32 21.89
C LYS A 168 22.00 -28.96 22.50
N SER A 169 21.76 -27.85 21.79
CA SER A 169 21.83 -26.50 22.38
C SER A 169 20.45 -26.08 22.94
N PRO A 170 20.39 -25.50 24.15
CA PRO A 170 19.13 -25.15 24.81
C PRO A 170 18.82 -23.67 24.58
N LEU A 171 18.00 -23.36 23.58
CA LEU A 171 17.43 -22.01 23.41
C LEU A 171 15.99 -22.00 22.86
N VAL A 172 15.27 -23.12 23.02
CA VAL A 172 13.89 -23.28 22.55
C VAL A 172 12.91 -23.59 23.69
N GLU A 173 13.39 -23.64 24.95
CA GLU A 173 12.58 -24.06 26.11
C GLU A 173 12.18 -22.92 27.07
N SER A 174 12.49 -21.66 26.73
CA SER A 174 12.21 -20.50 27.61
C SER A 174 11.12 -19.54 27.13
N LEU A 175 10.49 -19.76 25.97
CA LEU A 175 9.40 -18.90 25.48
C LEU A 175 7.98 -19.45 25.72
N THR A 176 7.85 -20.68 26.22
CA THR A 176 6.56 -21.35 26.43
C THR A 176 5.99 -21.23 27.84
N ARG A 177 6.49 -20.30 28.67
CA ARG A 177 6.05 -20.18 30.08
C ARG A 177 5.47 -18.83 30.53
N ALA A 178 5.11 -17.94 29.62
CA ALA A 178 4.52 -16.64 29.98
C ALA A 178 3.20 -16.30 29.26
N ALA A 179 2.39 -17.30 28.92
CA ALA A 179 1.01 -17.08 28.46
C ALA A 179 0.04 -16.96 29.66
N GLY A 180 0.15 -15.86 30.41
CA GLY A 180 -0.83 -15.46 31.41
C GLY A 180 -1.99 -14.71 30.75
N ARG A 181 -3.22 -15.23 30.88
CA ARG A 181 -4.46 -14.60 30.44
C ARG A 181 -4.63 -13.22 31.08
N VAL A 182 -4.72 -12.15 30.29
CA VAL A 182 -5.14 -10.82 30.76
C VAL A 182 -6.67 -10.71 30.61
N PRO A 183 -7.44 -10.30 31.63
CA PRO A 183 -8.89 -10.15 31.51
C PRO A 183 -9.23 -8.85 30.76
N LEU A 184 -10.18 -8.94 29.83
CA LEU A 184 -10.75 -7.78 29.14
C LEU A 184 -11.50 -6.90 30.16
N THR A 185 -11.07 -5.65 30.31
CA THR A 185 -11.72 -4.70 31.23
C THR A 185 -12.96 -4.05 30.58
N ALA A 186 -13.95 -3.71 31.41
CA ALA A 186 -15.22 -3.11 31.01
C ALA A 186 -15.11 -1.83 30.17
N SER A 187 -13.95 -1.15 30.22
CA SER A 187 -13.65 0.06 29.46
C SER A 187 -13.60 -0.18 27.94
N LEU A 188 -13.18 -1.38 27.50
CA LEU A 188 -13.17 -1.77 26.08
C LEU A 188 -14.58 -2.04 25.52
N VAL A 189 -15.50 -2.51 26.37
CA VAL A 189 -16.90 -2.75 25.99
C VAL A 189 -17.66 -1.42 25.86
N GLN A 190 -17.30 -0.44 26.70
CA GLN A 190 -17.89 0.90 26.66
C GLN A 190 -17.42 1.72 25.44
N ALA A 191 -16.17 1.52 24.99
CA ALA A 191 -15.64 2.16 23.78
C ALA A 191 -16.30 1.67 22.47
N LEU A 192 -16.91 0.48 22.48
CA LEU A 192 -17.57 -0.10 21.30
C LEU A 192 -19.06 0.27 21.18
N THR A 193 -19.66 0.87 22.20
CA THR A 193 -21.13 0.97 22.30
C THR A 193 -21.71 2.37 22.17
N ASN A 194 -20.92 3.44 22.27
CA ASN A 194 -21.47 4.80 22.19
C ASN A 194 -21.04 5.53 20.91
N ARG A 195 -21.98 5.62 19.96
CA ARG A 195 -21.88 6.43 18.74
C ARG A 195 -22.78 7.65 18.92
N GLU A 196 -22.23 8.75 19.41
CA GLU A 196 -22.83 10.08 19.24
C GLU A 196 -21.75 11.03 18.73
N LEU A 197 -22.03 11.65 17.59
CA LEU A 197 -21.20 12.65 16.92
C LEU A 197 -21.50 14.02 17.52
N PRO A 198 -20.48 14.87 17.74
CA PRO A 198 -20.64 16.30 17.58
C PRO A 198 -19.96 16.76 16.29
N GLU A 199 -20.69 17.62 15.57
CA GLU A 199 -20.23 18.36 14.41
C GLU A 199 -19.12 19.37 14.76
N SER A 200 -18.36 19.71 13.73
CA SER A 200 -17.53 20.92 13.59
C SER A 200 -16.23 21.00 14.39
N GLY A 201 -15.13 20.87 13.66
CA GLY A 201 -13.80 21.26 14.07
C GLY A 201 -12.84 21.13 12.89
N ARG A 202 -12.72 22.20 12.07
CA ARG A 202 -11.67 22.28 11.04
C ARG A 202 -10.30 22.18 11.73
N SER A 203 -9.60 21.07 11.51
CA SER A 203 -8.19 20.93 11.88
C SER A 203 -7.32 21.56 10.78
N PRO A 204 -6.39 22.47 11.11
CA PRO A 204 -5.40 22.95 10.18
C PRO A 204 -4.26 21.93 10.16
N ASP A 205 -4.24 21.07 9.14
CA ASP A 205 -3.04 20.43 8.58
C ASP A 205 -3.50 19.42 7.52
N SER A 206 -4.00 19.97 6.41
CA SER A 206 -4.29 19.20 5.21
C SER A 206 -3.00 18.56 4.71
N VAL A 207 -3.00 17.23 4.69
CA VAL A 207 -1.96 16.40 4.09
C VAL A 207 -1.68 16.93 2.69
N CYS A 208 -0.43 17.33 2.44
CA CYS A 208 0.03 17.71 1.10
C CYS A 208 0.05 16.45 0.21
N VAL A 209 -1.13 16.01 -0.23
CA VAL A 209 -1.28 15.38 -1.53
C VAL A 209 -0.83 16.43 -2.55
N ASN A 210 -0.39 16.01 -3.73
CA ASN A 210 -0.11 16.90 -4.86
C ASN A 210 -1.39 17.58 -5.39
N GLU A 211 -2.19 18.19 -4.51
CA GLU A 211 -3.36 19.01 -4.77
C GLU A 211 -3.03 20.16 -5.72
N ARG A 212 -1.78 20.56 -5.94
CA ARG A 212 -1.51 21.63 -6.91
C ARG A 212 -1.77 21.21 -8.36
N ALA A 213 -1.51 19.95 -8.72
CA ALA A 213 -1.77 19.45 -10.07
C ALA A 213 -3.22 18.93 -10.23
N THR A 214 -3.80 18.39 -9.14
CA THR A 214 -5.18 17.89 -9.15
C THR A 214 -6.19 19.01 -8.87
N SER A 215 -5.96 19.91 -7.91
CA SER A 215 -6.90 20.98 -7.53
C SER A 215 -7.07 22.09 -8.56
N GLN A 216 -6.12 22.32 -9.48
CA GLN A 216 -6.35 23.31 -10.55
C GLN A 216 -7.40 22.84 -11.57
N TYR A 217 -7.50 21.52 -11.83
CA TYR A 217 -8.57 20.94 -12.64
C TYR A 217 -9.85 20.67 -11.82
N HIS A 218 -9.73 20.25 -10.55
CA HIS A 218 -10.88 19.97 -9.69
C HIS A 218 -11.58 21.23 -9.17
N GLN A 219 -10.99 22.42 -9.25
CA GLN A 219 -11.69 23.68 -8.94
C GLN A 219 -12.77 24.04 -9.97
N GLN A 220 -12.76 23.43 -11.16
CA GLN A 220 -13.75 23.70 -12.22
C GLN A 220 -14.87 22.65 -12.32
N GLN A 221 -14.76 21.52 -11.61
CA GLN A 221 -15.77 20.45 -11.64
C GLN A 221 -16.32 20.29 -10.23
N GLY A 222 -17.65 20.22 -10.09
CA GLY A 222 -18.34 20.05 -8.80
C GLY A 222 -17.90 18.81 -8.01
N PRO A 223 -18.50 18.52 -6.85
CA PRO A 223 -18.17 17.36 -6.02
C PRO A 223 -17.94 16.07 -6.82
N VAL A 224 -16.71 15.57 -6.76
CA VAL A 224 -16.28 14.32 -7.41
C VAL A 224 -16.44 13.17 -6.42
N ARG A 225 -17.13 12.11 -6.83
CA ARG A 225 -17.20 10.86 -6.07
C ARG A 225 -16.00 10.00 -6.39
N LYS A 226 -15.24 9.63 -5.36
CA LYS A 226 -14.03 8.80 -5.49
C LYS A 226 -14.34 7.35 -5.15
N VAL A 227 -13.89 6.43 -6.00
CA VAL A 227 -14.02 4.99 -5.81
C VAL A 227 -12.63 4.37 -5.68
N ALA A 228 -12.43 3.57 -4.63
CA ALA A 228 -11.25 2.74 -4.45
C ALA A 228 -11.64 1.26 -4.65
N MET A 229 -11.25 0.70 -5.79
CA MET A 229 -11.52 -0.70 -6.14
C MET A 229 -10.35 -1.58 -5.70
N GLN A 230 -10.63 -2.52 -4.80
CA GLN A 230 -9.64 -3.36 -4.15
C GLN A 230 -9.62 -4.75 -4.78
N VAL A 231 -8.56 -5.05 -5.54
CA VAL A 231 -8.29 -6.40 -6.03
C VAL A 231 -7.57 -7.17 -4.93
N THR A 232 -8.32 -7.99 -4.19
CA THR A 232 -7.79 -8.71 -3.03
C THR A 232 -7.15 -10.05 -3.40
N ASN A 233 -6.31 -10.56 -2.51
CA ASN A 233 -5.67 -11.87 -2.56
C ASN A 233 -5.90 -12.63 -1.23
N HIS A 234 -5.41 -13.86 -1.14
CA HIS A 234 -5.57 -14.71 0.05
C HIS A 234 -5.04 -14.08 1.34
N ASN A 235 -3.97 -13.27 1.27
CA ASN A 235 -3.36 -12.61 2.43
C ASN A 235 -4.20 -11.44 2.96
N ASN A 236 -5.22 -11.00 2.22
CA ASN A 236 -6.16 -9.99 2.69
C ASN A 236 -7.23 -10.58 3.64
N TYR A 237 -7.28 -11.90 3.80
CA TYR A 237 -8.29 -12.60 4.60
C TYR A 237 -7.67 -13.45 5.70
N LEU A 238 -8.42 -13.64 6.78
CA LEU A 238 -8.10 -14.60 7.83
C LEU A 238 -8.19 -16.03 7.26
N TYR A 239 -7.33 -16.91 7.73
CA TYR A 239 -7.27 -18.29 7.23
C TYR A 239 -8.62 -18.98 7.31
N ARG A 240 -9.10 -19.50 6.17
CA ARG A 240 -10.40 -20.17 5.99
C ARG A 240 -11.64 -19.34 6.35
N MET A 241 -11.50 -18.01 6.46
CA MET A 241 -12.63 -17.12 6.73
C MET A 241 -12.68 -16.03 5.67
N GLN A 242 -13.87 -15.71 5.17
CA GLN A 242 -14.10 -14.53 4.34
C GLN A 242 -14.16 -13.25 5.19
N ARG A 243 -13.20 -13.10 6.11
CA ARG A 243 -13.05 -11.94 6.99
C ARG A 243 -11.69 -11.32 6.76
N HIS A 244 -11.64 -10.00 6.65
CA HIS A 244 -10.39 -9.28 6.39
C HIS A 244 -9.38 -9.42 7.53
N THR A 245 -8.09 -9.39 7.19
CA THR A 245 -7.01 -9.17 8.16
C THR A 245 -7.08 -7.76 8.74
N GLY A 246 -6.39 -7.53 9.87
CA GLY A 246 -6.40 -6.23 10.55
C GLY A 246 -5.97 -5.08 9.63
N LEU A 247 -4.93 -5.26 8.83
CA LEU A 247 -4.43 -4.23 7.91
C LEU A 247 -5.44 -3.93 6.79
N GLN A 248 -6.11 -4.96 6.24
CA GLN A 248 -7.13 -4.77 5.21
C GLN A 248 -8.39 -4.10 5.78
N ALA A 249 -8.83 -4.51 6.97
CA ALA A 249 -9.98 -3.89 7.65
C ALA A 249 -9.70 -2.42 7.99
N MET A 250 -8.49 -2.11 8.48
CA MET A 250 -8.01 -0.75 8.75
C MET A 250 -8.02 0.09 7.47
N LYS A 251 -7.41 -0.40 6.38
CA LYS A 251 -7.37 0.28 5.08
C LYS A 251 -8.77 0.67 4.60
N ARG A 252 -9.72 -0.28 4.65
CA ARG A 252 -11.11 -0.03 4.22
C ARG A 252 -11.78 1.05 5.06
N ARG A 253 -11.65 0.98 6.39
CA ARG A 253 -12.16 2.01 7.30
C ARG A 253 -11.58 3.39 6.98
N GLN A 254 -10.26 3.46 6.76
CA GLN A 254 -9.57 4.71 6.47
C GLN A 254 -9.93 5.28 5.11
N LEU A 255 -10.11 4.46 4.07
CA LEU A 255 -10.62 4.90 2.77
C LEU A 255 -12.00 5.55 2.91
N LEU A 256 -12.90 4.94 3.69
CA LEU A 256 -14.21 5.52 3.98
C LEU A 256 -14.10 6.86 4.71
N LEU A 257 -13.22 6.98 5.71
CA LEU A 257 -12.95 8.25 6.40
C LEU A 257 -12.39 9.33 5.46
N SER A 258 -11.64 8.93 4.43
CA SER A 258 -11.13 9.83 3.39
C SER A 258 -12.14 10.14 2.26
N GLY A 259 -13.41 9.73 2.42
CA GLY A 259 -14.49 10.03 1.46
C GLY A 259 -14.52 9.11 0.23
N TYR A 260 -13.82 7.98 0.26
CA TYR A 260 -13.88 6.99 -0.82
C TYR A 260 -15.05 6.03 -0.63
N THR A 261 -15.68 5.66 -1.74
CA THR A 261 -16.49 4.44 -1.81
C THR A 261 -15.58 3.26 -2.10
N VAL A 262 -15.65 2.22 -1.28
CA VAL A 262 -14.78 1.05 -1.42
C VAL A 262 -15.52 -0.08 -2.15
N VAL A 263 -14.96 -0.55 -3.26
CA VAL A 263 -15.49 -1.68 -4.03
C VAL A 263 -14.51 -2.82 -3.93
N GLU A 264 -14.99 -4.02 -3.59
CA GLU A 264 -14.14 -5.19 -3.49
C GLU A 264 -14.29 -6.13 -4.69
N ILE A 265 -13.13 -6.53 -5.22
CA ILE A 265 -12.96 -7.66 -6.11
C ILE A 265 -12.33 -8.77 -5.27
N PRO A 266 -13.12 -9.72 -4.75
CA PRO A 266 -12.59 -10.80 -3.92
C PRO A 266 -11.79 -11.79 -4.78
N TYR A 267 -10.71 -12.32 -4.21
CA TYR A 267 -9.80 -13.20 -4.95
C TYR A 267 -10.49 -14.49 -5.44
N TRP A 268 -11.46 -15.03 -4.69
CA TRP A 268 -12.13 -16.27 -5.07
C TRP A 268 -13.05 -16.10 -6.29
N ASP A 269 -13.63 -14.92 -6.47
CA ASP A 269 -14.40 -14.59 -7.68
C ASP A 269 -13.45 -14.24 -8.83
N TRP A 270 -12.37 -13.51 -8.54
CA TRP A 270 -11.52 -12.90 -9.59
C TRP A 270 -10.44 -13.82 -10.13
N MET A 271 -9.88 -14.70 -9.32
CA MET A 271 -8.82 -15.63 -9.76
C MET A 271 -9.28 -16.52 -10.92
N PRO A 272 -10.50 -17.12 -10.90
CA PRO A 272 -11.04 -17.82 -12.07
C PRO A 272 -11.23 -16.89 -13.28
N MET A 273 -11.67 -15.65 -13.06
CA MET A 273 -11.90 -14.67 -14.13
C MET A 273 -10.64 -14.31 -14.91
N LEU A 274 -9.43 -14.54 -14.38
CA LEU A 274 -8.20 -14.25 -15.11
C LEU A 274 -8.09 -15.08 -16.40
N ASN A 275 -8.66 -16.28 -16.43
CA ASN A 275 -8.62 -17.16 -17.60
C ASN A 275 -9.82 -16.98 -18.53
N GLU A 276 -10.80 -16.19 -18.11
CA GLU A 276 -12.01 -15.92 -18.88
C GLU A 276 -11.76 -14.85 -19.97
N PRO A 277 -12.53 -14.91 -21.09
CA PRO A 277 -12.44 -13.90 -22.14
C PRO A 277 -12.77 -12.50 -21.61
N LEU A 278 -12.21 -11.47 -22.25
CA LEU A 278 -12.37 -10.08 -21.83
C LEU A 278 -13.84 -9.69 -21.61
N LYS A 279 -14.76 -10.15 -22.46
CA LYS A 279 -16.20 -9.90 -22.32
C LYS A 279 -16.75 -10.30 -20.94
N ASN A 280 -16.33 -11.46 -20.41
CA ASN A 280 -16.78 -11.95 -19.11
C ASN A 280 -16.18 -11.13 -17.97
N ARG A 281 -14.90 -10.75 -18.08
CA ARG A 281 -14.21 -9.87 -17.13
C ARG A 281 -14.86 -8.48 -17.08
N VAL A 282 -15.18 -7.90 -18.24
CA VAL A 282 -15.90 -6.63 -18.37
C VAL A 282 -17.25 -6.70 -17.68
N ALA A 283 -18.07 -7.72 -17.99
CA ALA A 283 -19.38 -7.89 -17.37
C ALA A 283 -19.29 -8.06 -15.84
N TYR A 284 -18.26 -8.74 -15.34
CA TYR A 284 -18.03 -8.87 -13.90
C TYR A 284 -17.69 -7.52 -13.25
N ILE A 285 -16.74 -6.78 -13.81
CA ILE A 285 -16.30 -5.46 -13.30
C ILE A 285 -17.45 -4.46 -13.36
N GLU A 286 -18.20 -4.43 -14.47
CA GLU A 286 -19.37 -3.56 -14.63
C GLU A 286 -20.41 -3.81 -13.53
N ARG A 287 -20.73 -5.08 -13.23
CA ARG A 287 -21.63 -5.43 -12.13
C ARG A 287 -21.10 -4.95 -10.77
N LYS A 288 -19.81 -5.14 -10.49
CA LYS A 288 -19.19 -4.67 -9.23
C LYS A 288 -19.25 -3.15 -9.11
N LEU A 289 -19.04 -2.42 -10.21
CA LEU A 289 -19.07 -0.96 -10.23
C LEU A 289 -20.49 -0.41 -10.11
N ASN A 290 -21.47 -1.02 -10.79
CA ASN A 290 -22.87 -0.60 -10.77
C ASN A 290 -23.53 -0.84 -9.41
N PHE A 291 -23.16 -1.91 -8.69
CA PHE A 291 -23.61 -2.13 -7.31
C PHE A 291 -23.26 -0.97 -6.37
N CYS A 292 -22.25 -0.17 -6.72
CA CYS A 292 -21.78 0.96 -5.92
C CYS A 292 -22.20 2.33 -6.47
N ARG A 293 -22.97 2.35 -7.56
CA ARG A 293 -23.60 3.56 -8.12
C ARG A 293 -25.01 3.82 -7.58
N VAL A 294 -25.58 2.85 -6.86
CA VAL A 294 -26.87 2.92 -6.14
C VAL A 294 -26.60 3.25 -4.68
#